data_AF-A0A451B0Z4-F1
#
_entry.id   AF-A0A451B0Z4-F1
#
_cell.length_a   1.000
_cell.length_b   1.000
_cell.length_c   1.000
_cell.angle_alpha   90.00
_cell.angle_beta   90.00
_cell.angle_gamma   90.00
#
_symmetry.space_group_name_H-M   'P 1'
#
loop_
_entity.id
_entity.type
_entity.pdbx_description
1 polymer ?
#
loop_
_entity_poly.entity_id
_entity_poly.type
_entity_poly.pdbx_seq_one_letter_code
_entity_poly.pdbx_strand_id
1 'polypeptide(L)'
;MPQSIMAVYEHGLLRPLEPLTLTESQQVKIQILSEPLADKNGHVVESPQIFSKAERRELADALARGAKKTLSEIVIEDRGQ
;
A
#
# COMPACT_ATOMS: atom_id res chain seq x y z
N MET A 1 26.21 -1.00 -6.44
CA MET A 1 24.91 -1.28 -7.09
C MET A 1 23.95 -1.76 -6.02
N PRO A 2 22.66 -1.37 -6.04
CA PRO A 2 21.69 -1.90 -5.09
C PRO A 2 21.43 -3.38 -5.38
N GLN A 3 21.51 -4.23 -4.36
CA GLN A 3 21.19 -5.66 -4.44
C GLN A 3 19.94 -5.90 -3.58
N SER A 4 18.96 -6.62 -4.14
CA SER A 4 17.82 -7.13 -3.37
C SER A 4 18.17 -8.50 -2.82
N ILE A 5 17.89 -8.73 -1.54
CA ILE A 5 18.14 -10.01 -0.87
C ILE A 5 16.91 -10.42 -0.07
N MET A 6 16.69 -11.73 0.03
CA MET A 6 15.64 -12.29 0.87
C MET A 6 16.17 -12.60 2.26
N ALA A 7 15.34 -12.34 3.28
CA ALA A 7 15.67 -12.57 4.67
C ALA A 7 14.43 -13.00 5.45
N VAL A 8 14.64 -13.76 6.52
CA VAL A 8 13.59 -14.11 7.49
C VAL A 8 13.71 -13.18 8.68
N TYR A 9 12.58 -12.67 9.17
CA TYR A 9 12.52 -11.87 10.39
C TYR A 9 12.13 -12.76 11.58
N GLU A 10 13.11 -13.06 12.44
CA GLU A 10 12.93 -13.93 13.60
C GLU A 10 13.52 -13.30 14.85
N HIS A 11 12.74 -13.27 15.93
CA HIS A 11 13.16 -12.76 17.24
C HIS A 11 13.76 -11.34 17.21
N GLY A 12 13.27 -10.47 16.32
CA GLY A 12 13.77 -9.11 16.18
C GLY A 12 15.00 -8.95 15.29
N LEU A 13 15.51 -10.03 14.70
CA LEU A 13 16.69 -10.03 13.83
C LEU A 13 16.30 -10.42 12.39
N LEU A 14 16.84 -9.68 11.42
CA LEU A 14 16.79 -10.07 10.00
C LEU A 14 17.91 -11.06 9.71
N ARG A 15 17.54 -12.27 9.28
CA ARG A 15 18.46 -13.35 8.91
C ARG A 15 18.43 -13.53 7.40
N PRO A 16 19.43 -13.05 6.66
CA PRO A 16 19.54 -13.30 5.22
C PRO A 16 19.51 -14.79 4.92
N LEU A 17 18.85 -15.19 3.84
CA LEU A 17 18.88 -16.58 3.37
C LEU A 17 20.28 -16.99 2.89
N GLU A 18 21.03 -16.01 2.39
CA GLU A 18 22.41 -16.17 1.92
C GLU A 18 23.34 -15.19 2.65
N PRO A 19 24.57 -15.61 3.01
CA PRO A 19 25.56 -14.72 3.61
C PRO A 19 25.85 -13.50 2.74
N LEU A 20 25.75 -12.32 3.34
CA LEU A 20 26.07 -11.05 2.69
C LEU A 20 27.57 -10.76 2.81
N THR A 21 28.20 -10.30 1.74
CA THR A 21 29.60 -9.83 1.75
C THR A 21 29.70 -8.39 2.25
N LEU A 22 29.18 -8.13 3.45
CA LEU A 22 29.26 -6.83 4.13
C LEU A 22 30.36 -6.84 5.17
N THR A 23 30.97 -5.69 5.43
CA THR A 23 31.94 -5.55 6.52
C THR A 23 31.22 -5.38 7.86
N GLU A 24 31.90 -5.73 8.96
CA GLU A 24 31.36 -5.46 10.30
C GLU A 24 31.03 -3.97 10.47
N SER A 25 29.89 -3.68 11.10
CA SER A 25 29.37 -2.32 11.33
C SER A 25 29.09 -1.49 10.06
N GLN A 26 28.97 -2.12 8.89
CA GLN A 26 28.56 -1.41 7.68
C GLN A 26 27.11 -0.93 7.78
N GLN A 27 26.89 0.37 7.71
CA GLN A 27 25.54 0.95 7.70
C GLN A 27 24.83 0.61 6.38
N VAL A 28 23.64 0.02 6.48
CA VAL A 28 22.81 -0.36 5.33
C VAL A 28 21.41 0.25 5.44
N LYS A 29 20.76 0.49 4.29
CA LYS A 29 19.36 0.91 4.23
C LYS A 29 18.49 -0.31 3.94
N ILE A 30 17.49 -0.55 4.79
CA ILE A 30 16.54 -1.66 4.63
C ILE A 30 15.25 -1.12 4.03
N GLN A 31 14.71 -1.82 3.04
CA GLN A 31 13.37 -1.56 2.50
C GLN A 31 12.49 -2.78 2.77
N ILE A 32 11.41 -2.57 3.52
CA ILE A 32 10.43 -3.62 3.84
C ILE A 32 9.33 -3.55 2.80
N LEU A 33 9.16 -4.63 2.04
CA LEU A 33 8.02 -4.80 1.13
C LEU A 33 7.02 -5.76 1.79
N SER A 34 5.83 -5.25 2.09
CA SER A 34 4.72 -6.11 2.51
C SER A 34 4.11 -6.74 1.27
N GLU A 35 4.19 -8.07 1.17
CA GLU A 35 3.42 -8.80 0.17
C GLU A 35 1.92 -8.67 0.49
N PRO A 36 1.06 -8.41 -0.50
CA PRO A 36 -0.38 -8.45 -0.27
C PRO A 36 -0.75 -9.87 0.16
N LEU A 37 -1.27 -10.00 1.38
CA LEU A 37 -1.86 -11.25 1.85
C LEU A 37 -3.02 -11.58 0.91
N ALA A 38 -2.81 -12.55 0.02
CA ALA A 38 -3.91 -13.17 -0.69
C ALA A 38 -4.84 -13.78 0.36
N ASP A 39 -6.12 -13.41 0.35
CA ASP A 39 -7.09 -14.13 1.16
C ASP A 39 -7.15 -15.61 0.71
N LYS A 40 -7.74 -16.48 1.53
CA LYS A 40 -7.88 -17.92 1.21
C LYS A 40 -8.70 -18.18 -0.07
N ASN A 41 -9.25 -17.15 -0.69
CA ASN A 41 -10.09 -17.19 -1.88
C ASN A 41 -9.36 -16.60 -3.11
N GLY A 42 -8.07 -16.26 -3.00
CA GLY A 42 -7.25 -15.76 -4.11
C GLY A 42 -7.50 -14.29 -4.46
N HIS A 43 -8.20 -13.53 -3.61
CA HIS A 43 -8.30 -12.09 -3.81
C HIS A 43 -6.98 -11.44 -3.40
N VAL A 44 -6.34 -10.77 -4.36
CA VAL A 44 -5.25 -9.84 -4.08
C VAL A 44 -5.87 -8.71 -3.26
N VAL A 45 -5.68 -8.75 -1.94
CA VAL A 45 -5.96 -7.59 -1.10
C VAL A 45 -4.88 -6.59 -1.48
N GLU A 46 -5.19 -5.68 -2.40
CA GLU A 46 -4.31 -4.55 -2.71
C GLU A 46 -3.86 -3.97 -1.37
N SER A 47 -2.55 -4.02 -1.12
CA SER A 47 -1.95 -3.45 0.07
C SER A 47 -2.56 -2.06 0.25
N PRO A 48 -3.16 -1.73 1.41
CA PRO A 48 -3.85 -0.46 1.58
C PRO A 48 -2.86 0.62 1.21
N GLN A 49 -3.08 1.30 0.08
CA GLN A 49 -2.24 2.39 -0.34
C GLN A 49 -2.29 3.39 0.82
N ILE A 50 -1.19 3.50 1.56
CA ILE A 50 -1.12 4.40 2.71
C ILE A 50 -0.95 5.79 2.12
N PHE A 51 -2.04 6.32 1.58
CA PHE A 51 -2.14 7.70 1.19
C PHE A 51 -2.03 8.54 2.47
N SER A 52 -1.15 9.52 2.45
CA SER A 52 -1.15 10.61 3.40
C SER A 52 -2.50 11.34 3.38
N LYS A 53 -2.80 12.09 4.44
CA LYS A 53 -4.03 12.89 4.50
C LYS A 53 -4.17 13.85 3.32
N ALA A 54 -3.06 14.38 2.81
CA ALA A 54 -3.03 15.29 1.66
C ALA A 54 -3.40 14.57 0.37
N GLU A 55 -2.79 13.42 0.10
CA GLU A 55 -3.09 12.61 -1.11
C GLU A 55 -4.55 12.12 -1.09
N ARG A 56 -5.06 11.71 0.07
CA ARG A 56 -6.49 11.36 0.22
C ARG A 56 -7.40 12.53 -0.11
N ARG A 57 -7.00 13.76 0.28
CA ARG A 57 -7.80 14.95 0.05
C ARG A 57 -7.85 15.30 -1.43
N GLU A 58 -6.70 15.27 -2.10
CA GLU A 58 -6.61 15.55 -3.53
C GLU A 58 -7.43 14.56 -4.36
N LEU A 59 -7.36 13.27 -4.03
CA LEU A 59 -8.16 12.23 -4.67
C LEU A 59 -9.66 12.45 -4.46
N ALA A 60 -10.08 12.78 -3.24
CA ALA A 60 -11.48 13.10 -2.94
C ALA A 60 -11.96 14.32 -3.74
N ASP A 61 -11.14 15.37 -3.84
CA ASP A 61 -11.47 16.56 -4.60
C ASP A 61 -11.54 16.25 -6.12
N ALA A 62 -10.69 15.35 -6.64
CA ALA A 62 -10.75 14.89 -8.03
C ALA A 62 -12.03 14.09 -8.33
N LEU A 63 -12.42 13.18 -7.43
CA LEU A 63 -13.65 12.39 -7.55
C LEU A 63 -14.90 13.27 -7.47
N ALA A 64 -14.90 14.28 -6.60
CA ALA A 64 -15.99 15.24 -6.48
C ALA A 64 -16.19 16.04 -7.78
N ARG A 65 -15.10 16.42 -8.48
CA ARG A 65 -15.18 17.13 -9.78
C ARG A 65 -15.69 16.25 -10.92
N GLY A 66 -15.40 14.94 -10.88
CA GLY A 66 -15.83 13.98 -11.90
C GLY A 66 -17.28 13.50 -11.72
N ALA A 67 -17.85 13.65 -10.53
CA ALA A 67 -19.22 13.24 -10.22
C ALA A 67 -20.22 14.23 -10.87
N LYS A 68 -20.86 13.80 -11.96
CA LYS A 68 -21.83 14.62 -12.72
C LYS A 68 -23.13 14.91 -11.95
N LYS A 69 -23.45 14.10 -10.95
CA LYS A 69 -24.61 14.25 -10.04
C LYS A 69 -24.21 13.80 -8.65
N THR A 70 -24.67 14.52 -7.63
CA THR A 70 -24.48 14.04 -6.26
C THR A 70 -25.43 12.86 -6.00
N LEU A 71 -25.06 11.96 -5.07
CA LEU A 71 -25.96 10.88 -4.63
C LEU A 71 -27.32 11.42 -4.19
N SER A 72 -27.35 12.59 -3.55
CA SER A 72 -28.57 13.29 -3.17
C SER A 72 -29.43 13.66 -4.39
N GLU A 73 -28.81 14.09 -5.49
CA GLU A 73 -29.49 14.46 -6.74
C GLU A 73 -30.13 13.26 -7.43
N ILE A 74 -29.40 12.14 -7.49
CA ILE A 74 -29.90 10.87 -8.05
C ILE A 74 -31.10 10.37 -7.22
N VAL A 75 -31.03 10.48 -5.89
CA VAL A 75 -32.13 10.08 -4.99
C VAL A 75 -33.35 11.01 -5.11
N ILE A 76 -33.14 12.30 -5.39
CA ILE A 76 -34.24 13.27 -5.60
C ILE A 76 -34.91 13.06 -6.96
N GLU A 77 -34.15 12.72 -8.01
CA GLU A 77 -34.70 12.41 -9.34
C GLU A 77 -35.44 11.07 -9.40
N ASP A 78 -34.95 10.03 -8.72
CA ASP A 78 -35.61 8.71 -8.63
C ASP A 78 -36.94 8.77 -7.85
N ARG A 79 -37.08 9.76 -6.97
CA ARG A 79 -38.30 10.07 -6.21
C ARG A 79 -39.15 11.16 -6.86
N GLY A 80 -38.93 11.46 -8.16
CA GLY A 80 -39.58 12.58 -8.84
C GLY A 80 -41.06 12.67 -8.46
N GLN A 81 -41.46 13.80 -7.88
CA GLN A 81 -42.83 14.17 -7.47
C GLN A 81 -43.73 13.04 -6.92
#